data_AF-A0A0E9LVZ4-F1
#
_entry.id   AF-A0A0E9LVZ4-F1
#
_cell.length_a   1.000
_cell.length_b   1.000
_cell.length_c   1.000
_cell.angle_alpha   90.00
_cell.angle_beta   90.00
_cell.angle_gamma   90.00
#
_symmetry.space_group_name_H-M   'P 1'
#
loop_
_entity.id
_entity.type
_entity.pdbx_description
1 polymer ?
#
loop_
_entity_poly.entity_id
_entity_poly.type
_entity_poly.pdbx_seq_one_letter_code
_entity_poly.pdbx_strand_id
1 'polypeptide(L)'
;MAQLDRSTPPEAGPAPQINIGEYEKFTLKNGLRVFVVEDHKLPMVAYNLTLDIDPVFEGEAAGYVSLAGDLMRSGTTNRNKAEIDESIDFIGATLNTHSKGIYGRSLKKHNATLLELMSDVLMNPTFPQEELEKSLKQMETGIQAEKNEPSAIANNIASVLRYGKDDPYGEVVSEENLANITTGHLKTYHQTYFRPNAAYLVIVGDISVKEAKKQAKKYFGDWEKAEVPGHTYSQWPTYEAPKVAIANRDGANQSTIMVTHTLPLTPGHPNAIKASVMNQILGGGSFNTRLFQNLREDKGYTYGAYSRLSTDKRIGYFSASAQVRTSVTDSA
;
A
#
# COMPACT_ATOMS: atom_id res chain seq x y z
N MET A 1 30.87 -41.25 11.89
CA MET A 1 30.39 -39.88 11.61
C MET A 1 30.19 -39.21 12.95
N ALA A 2 30.88 -38.10 13.23
CA ALA A 2 30.74 -37.42 14.52
C ALA A 2 29.31 -36.91 14.68
N GLN A 3 28.72 -37.15 15.85
CA GLN A 3 27.38 -36.72 16.21
C GLN A 3 27.34 -35.19 16.20
N LEU A 4 26.54 -34.61 15.31
CA LEU A 4 26.43 -33.16 15.15
C LEU A 4 25.89 -32.57 16.47
N ASP A 5 26.65 -31.69 17.11
CA ASP A 5 26.18 -30.94 18.28
C ASP A 5 25.07 -29.99 17.84
N ARG A 6 23.84 -30.27 18.29
CA ARG A 6 22.64 -29.48 17.96
C ARG A 6 22.38 -28.35 18.96
N SER A 7 23.25 -28.17 19.96
CA SER A 7 23.13 -27.09 20.95
C SER A 7 23.69 -25.76 20.46
N THR A 8 24.56 -25.77 19.43
CA THR A 8 25.14 -24.58 18.82
C THR A 8 24.58 -24.36 17.41
N PRO A 9 24.06 -23.17 17.07
CA PRO A 9 23.69 -22.84 15.70
C PRO A 9 24.91 -22.99 14.77
N PRO A 10 24.73 -23.48 13.53
CA PRO A 10 25.81 -23.48 12.54
C PRO A 10 26.28 -22.05 12.27
N GLU A 11 27.57 -21.91 11.98
CA GLU A 11 28.14 -20.62 11.61
C GLU A 11 27.43 -20.08 10.36
N ALA A 12 27.02 -18.81 10.39
CA ALA A 12 26.31 -18.22 9.27
C ALA A 12 27.24 -18.15 8.05
N GLY A 13 26.75 -18.63 6.90
CA GLY A 13 27.45 -18.44 5.64
C GLY A 13 27.61 -16.94 5.29
N PRO A 14 28.50 -16.60 4.35
CA PRO A 14 28.66 -15.21 3.92
C PRO A 14 27.33 -14.65 3.42
N ALA A 15 27.05 -13.39 3.75
CA ALA A 15 25.85 -12.71 3.28
C ALA A 15 25.83 -12.70 1.74
N PRO A 16 24.71 -13.07 1.11
CA PRO A 16 24.60 -13.02 -0.35
C PRO A 16 24.81 -11.58 -0.83
N GLN A 17 25.63 -11.41 -1.87
CA GLN A 17 25.79 -10.12 -2.51
C GLN A 17 24.58 -9.82 -3.38
N ILE A 18 23.85 -8.76 -3.04
CA ILE A 18 22.72 -8.28 -3.82
C ILE A 18 23.26 -7.33 -4.89
N ASN A 19 23.37 -7.83 -6.12
CA ASN A 19 23.68 -7.00 -7.28
C ASN A 19 22.39 -6.41 -7.85
N ILE A 20 22.00 -5.24 -7.33
CA ILE A 20 20.92 -4.44 -7.91
C ILE A 20 21.48 -3.82 -9.20
N GLY A 21 20.77 -3.99 -10.32
CA GLY A 21 21.17 -3.35 -11.58
C GLY A 21 21.23 -1.83 -11.43
N GLU A 22 22.14 -1.19 -12.15
CA GLU A 22 22.17 0.27 -12.24
C GLU A 22 20.88 0.78 -12.90
N TYR A 23 20.44 1.96 -12.49
CA TYR A 23 19.27 2.60 -13.08
C TYR A 23 19.69 3.85 -13.86
N GLU A 24 19.02 4.09 -14.97
CA GLU A 24 19.11 5.33 -15.72
C GLU A 24 17.90 6.21 -15.44
N LYS A 25 18.10 7.53 -15.40
CA LYS A 25 17.03 8.50 -15.10
C LYS A 25 16.94 9.60 -16.15
N PHE A 26 15.71 9.98 -16.49
CA PHE A 26 15.45 11.17 -17.32
C PHE A 26 14.09 11.78 -16.98
N THR A 27 13.85 13.01 -17.46
CA THR A 27 12.58 13.71 -17.28
C THR A 27 12.01 14.09 -18.63
N LEU A 28 10.73 13.80 -18.86
CA LEU A 28 10.00 14.24 -20.04
C LEU A 28 9.67 15.74 -19.98
N LYS A 29 9.32 16.36 -21.11
CA LYS A 29 9.00 17.80 -21.17
C LYS A 29 7.79 18.19 -20.31
N ASN A 30 6.86 17.27 -20.07
CA ASN A 30 5.70 17.45 -19.20
C ASN A 30 6.03 17.25 -17.70
N GLY A 31 7.29 17.00 -17.34
CA GLY A 31 7.72 16.84 -15.95
C GLY A 31 7.67 15.41 -15.43
N LEU A 32 7.19 14.43 -16.20
CA LEU A 32 7.23 13.03 -15.79
C LEU A 32 8.67 12.56 -15.61
N ARG A 33 9.00 12.14 -14.40
CA ARG A 33 10.30 11.58 -14.03
C ARG A 33 10.29 10.09 -14.32
N VAL A 34 11.27 9.61 -15.08
CA VAL A 34 11.34 8.22 -15.54
C VAL A 34 12.64 7.59 -15.06
N PHE A 35 12.53 6.39 -14.50
CA PHE A 35 13.64 5.53 -14.12
C PHE A 35 13.57 4.23 -14.92
N VAL A 36 14.71 3.76 -15.41
CA VAL A 36 14.81 2.53 -16.21
C VAL A 36 15.87 1.63 -15.62
N VAL A 37 15.51 0.37 -15.38
CA VAL A 37 16.43 -0.70 -15.00
C VAL A 37 16.36 -1.78 -16.08
N GLU A 38 17.43 -1.91 -16.86
CA GLU A 38 17.51 -2.93 -17.92
C GLU A 38 17.75 -4.32 -17.28
N ASP A 39 16.87 -5.29 -17.57
CA ASP A 39 17.05 -6.69 -17.19
C ASP A 39 16.55 -7.62 -18.30
N HIS A 40 17.48 -8.17 -19.09
CA HIS A 40 17.19 -9.03 -20.24
C HIS A 40 17.04 -10.52 -19.91
N LYS A 41 16.97 -10.91 -18.62
CA LYS A 41 16.87 -12.34 -18.25
C LYS A 41 15.58 -12.99 -18.71
N LEU A 42 14.49 -12.23 -18.78
CA LEU A 42 13.18 -12.70 -19.20
C LEU A 42 12.59 -11.72 -20.22
N PRO A 43 11.87 -12.19 -21.25
CA PRO A 43 11.26 -11.33 -22.28
C PRO A 43 10.00 -10.63 -21.76
N MET A 44 10.10 -9.94 -20.62
CA MET A 44 9.01 -9.24 -19.94
C MET A 44 9.43 -7.81 -19.62
N VAL A 45 8.45 -6.91 -19.56
CA VAL A 45 8.66 -5.53 -19.10
C VAL A 45 7.54 -5.18 -18.12
N ALA A 46 7.92 -4.53 -17.03
CA ALA A 46 7.02 -3.99 -16.02
C ALA A 46 7.13 -2.46 -15.98
N TYR A 47 5.99 -1.82 -15.76
CA TYR A 47 5.80 -0.39 -15.67
C TYR A 47 5.08 -0.09 -14.36
N ASN A 48 5.69 0.69 -13.50
CA ASN A 48 5.06 1.17 -12.27
C ASN A 48 5.03 2.70 -12.30
N LEU A 49 3.84 3.27 -12.42
CA LEU A 49 3.63 4.71 -12.32
C LEU A 49 3.03 5.01 -10.96
N THR A 50 3.69 5.88 -10.19
CA THR A 50 3.26 6.25 -8.85
C THR A 50 3.32 7.76 -8.65
N LEU A 51 2.27 8.31 -8.07
CA LEU A 51 2.16 9.71 -7.68
C LEU A 51 2.99 9.97 -6.42
N ASP A 52 3.69 11.10 -6.43
CA ASP A 52 4.46 11.67 -5.34
C ASP A 52 3.65 12.79 -4.69
N ILE A 53 2.52 12.41 -4.11
CA ILE A 53 1.56 13.32 -3.49
C ILE A 53 1.39 13.03 -2.01
N ASP A 54 1.12 14.11 -1.31
CA ASP A 54 0.61 14.17 0.04
C ASP A 54 -0.67 13.31 0.19
N PRO A 55 -0.85 12.57 1.31
CA PRO A 55 -2.13 11.98 1.67
C PRO A 55 -3.28 12.99 1.63
N VAL A 56 -4.44 12.56 1.14
CA VAL A 56 -5.65 13.38 1.03
C VAL A 56 -6.60 13.01 2.16
N PHE A 57 -7.09 14.03 2.87
CA PHE A 57 -8.15 13.85 3.87
C PHE A 57 -9.51 13.84 3.16
N GLU A 58 -10.34 12.83 3.43
CA GLU A 58 -11.53 12.58 2.63
C GLU A 58 -12.83 13.11 3.27
N GLY A 59 -12.82 13.27 4.60
CA GLY A 59 -13.89 13.83 5.41
C GLY A 59 -15.20 13.06 5.27
N GLU A 60 -16.28 13.80 4.98
CA GLU A 60 -17.63 13.23 4.88
C GLU A 60 -17.79 12.18 3.76
N ALA A 61 -16.81 12.07 2.85
CA ALA A 61 -16.80 11.11 1.74
C ALA A 61 -15.65 10.08 1.86
N ALA A 62 -15.15 9.81 3.07
CA ALA A 62 -14.11 8.81 3.33
C ALA A 62 -14.29 7.51 2.54
N GLY A 63 -13.26 7.14 1.76
CA GLY A 63 -13.22 5.98 0.88
C GLY A 63 -13.19 6.34 -0.62
N TYR A 64 -13.55 7.57 -1.01
CA TYR A 64 -13.58 8.00 -2.41
C TYR A 64 -12.21 7.94 -3.09
N VAL A 65 -11.11 8.16 -2.36
CA VAL A 65 -9.74 8.14 -2.92
C VAL A 65 -9.33 6.72 -3.33
N SER A 66 -9.67 5.72 -2.50
CA SER A 66 -9.47 4.32 -2.86
C SER A 66 -10.31 3.96 -4.08
N LEU A 67 -11.61 4.29 -4.05
CA LEU A 67 -12.53 4.03 -5.15
C LEU A 67 -12.10 4.71 -6.45
N ALA A 68 -11.57 5.93 -6.38
CA ALA A 68 -11.02 6.61 -7.55
C ALA A 68 -9.89 5.79 -8.16
N GLY A 69 -8.97 5.29 -7.33
CA GLY A 69 -7.90 4.40 -7.77
C GLY A 69 -8.40 3.11 -8.42
N ASP A 70 -9.29 2.42 -7.74
CA ASP A 70 -9.79 1.10 -8.15
C ASP A 70 -10.62 1.20 -9.45
N LEU A 71 -11.40 2.27 -9.59
CA LEU A 71 -12.30 2.48 -10.71
C LEU A 71 -11.68 3.20 -11.92
N MET A 72 -10.41 3.60 -11.87
CA MET A 72 -9.71 4.12 -13.05
C MET A 72 -9.78 3.13 -14.23
N ARG A 73 -9.66 1.83 -13.96
CA ARG A 73 -9.71 0.77 -14.99
C ARG A 73 -11.13 0.35 -15.37
N SER A 74 -12.16 0.92 -14.75
CA SER A 74 -13.56 0.51 -14.97
C SER A 74 -14.19 1.16 -16.20
N GLY A 75 -13.45 1.94 -16.97
CA GLY A 75 -13.89 2.49 -18.25
C GLY A 75 -13.11 3.74 -18.61
N THR A 76 -12.85 3.91 -19.91
CA THR A 76 -12.24 5.10 -20.49
C THR A 76 -13.18 5.74 -21.49
N THR A 77 -12.79 6.89 -22.04
CA THR A 77 -13.53 7.51 -23.17
C THR A 77 -13.52 6.63 -24.41
N ASN A 78 -12.55 5.71 -24.53
CA ASN A 78 -12.33 4.89 -25.72
C ASN A 78 -12.81 3.45 -25.56
N ARG A 79 -12.91 2.95 -24.31
CA ARG A 79 -13.18 1.54 -24.01
C ARG A 79 -14.05 1.40 -22.78
N ASN A 80 -15.00 0.49 -22.82
CA ASN A 80 -15.71 0.06 -21.61
C ASN A 80 -14.86 -0.93 -20.79
N LYS A 81 -15.31 -1.25 -19.58
CA LYS A 81 -14.60 -2.16 -18.66
C LYS A 81 -14.29 -3.52 -19.29
N ALA A 82 -15.28 -4.14 -19.94
CA ALA A 82 -15.13 -5.49 -20.50
C ALA A 82 -14.09 -5.50 -21.62
N GLU A 83 -14.06 -4.47 -22.48
CA GLU A 83 -13.05 -4.33 -23.53
C GLU A 83 -11.63 -4.17 -22.97
N ILE A 84 -11.48 -3.40 -21.88
CA ILE A 84 -10.19 -3.24 -21.19
C ILE A 84 -9.74 -4.58 -20.61
N ASP A 85 -10.62 -5.26 -19.88
CA ASP A 85 -10.32 -6.55 -19.23
C ASP A 85 -9.97 -7.63 -20.26
N GLU A 86 -10.78 -7.78 -21.32
CA GLU A 86 -10.53 -8.73 -22.41
C GLU A 86 -9.20 -8.45 -23.13
N SER A 87 -8.87 -7.16 -23.36
CA SER A 87 -7.61 -6.78 -24.02
C SER A 87 -6.39 -7.14 -23.17
N ILE A 88 -6.47 -7.00 -21.84
CA ILE A 88 -5.40 -7.36 -20.90
C ILE A 88 -5.22 -8.89 -20.87
N ASP A 89 -6.33 -9.62 -20.76
CA ASP A 89 -6.34 -11.08 -20.69
C ASP A 89 -5.82 -11.71 -21.98
N PHE A 90 -6.21 -11.17 -23.14
CA PHE A 90 -5.78 -11.66 -24.45
C PHE A 90 -4.27 -11.66 -24.63
N ILE A 91 -3.58 -10.66 -24.07
CA ILE A 91 -2.10 -10.55 -24.13
C ILE A 91 -1.40 -11.20 -22.93
N GLY A 92 -2.15 -11.82 -22.01
CA GLY A 92 -1.63 -12.41 -20.77
C GLY A 92 -0.92 -11.39 -19.88
N ALA A 93 -1.39 -10.14 -19.88
CA ALA A 93 -0.80 -9.06 -19.10
C ALA A 93 -1.44 -8.93 -17.71
N THR A 94 -0.80 -8.13 -16.88
CA THR A 94 -1.40 -7.59 -15.65
C THR A 94 -1.49 -6.08 -15.80
N LEU A 95 -2.65 -5.50 -15.48
CA LEU A 95 -2.81 -4.06 -15.35
C LEU A 95 -3.69 -3.77 -14.12
N ASN A 96 -3.10 -3.14 -13.11
CA ASN A 96 -3.76 -2.81 -11.86
C ASN A 96 -3.67 -1.30 -11.61
N THR A 97 -4.75 -0.73 -11.10
CA THR A 97 -4.81 0.67 -10.69
C THR A 97 -4.95 0.77 -9.19
N HIS A 98 -4.51 1.88 -8.62
CA HIS A 98 -4.68 2.20 -7.20
C HIS A 98 -4.74 3.71 -7.02
N SER A 99 -5.08 4.17 -5.81
CA SER A 99 -5.32 5.60 -5.53
C SER A 99 -4.17 6.53 -5.87
N LYS A 100 -2.94 6.01 -5.98
CA LYS A 100 -1.74 6.79 -6.29
C LYS A 100 -1.03 6.30 -7.55
N GLY A 101 -1.67 5.55 -8.44
CA GLY A 101 -0.93 5.05 -9.58
C GLY A 101 -1.54 3.88 -10.35
N ILE A 102 -0.70 3.34 -11.22
CA ILE A 102 -1.03 2.25 -12.12
C ILE A 102 0.21 1.40 -12.36
N TYR A 103 0.02 0.09 -12.34
CA TYR A 103 1.04 -0.91 -12.58
C TYR A 103 0.64 -1.78 -13.78
N GLY A 104 1.56 -1.97 -14.72
CA GLY A 104 1.38 -2.83 -15.89
C GLY A 104 2.56 -3.78 -16.07
N ARG A 105 2.31 -5.03 -16.47
CA ARG A 105 3.37 -5.98 -16.87
C ARG A 105 2.89 -6.92 -17.97
N SER A 106 3.75 -7.17 -18.95
CA SER A 106 3.47 -8.13 -20.03
C SER A 106 4.75 -8.73 -20.61
N LEU A 107 4.59 -9.69 -21.53
CA LEU A 107 5.68 -10.10 -22.42
C LEU A 107 6.06 -8.92 -23.34
N LYS A 108 7.37 -8.74 -23.60
CA LYS A 108 7.90 -7.64 -24.44
C LYS A 108 7.20 -7.51 -25.79
N LYS A 109 6.82 -8.62 -26.41
CA LYS A 109 6.10 -8.63 -27.70
C LYS A 109 4.73 -7.90 -27.66
N HIS A 110 4.11 -7.78 -26.48
CA HIS A 110 2.82 -7.11 -26.27
C HIS A 110 2.96 -5.71 -25.65
N ASN A 111 4.17 -5.19 -25.56
CA ASN A 111 4.46 -3.95 -24.85
C ASN A 111 3.69 -2.75 -25.43
N ALA A 112 3.57 -2.67 -26.76
CA ALA A 112 2.82 -1.59 -27.42
C ALA A 112 1.33 -1.59 -27.02
N THR A 113 0.70 -2.77 -26.92
CA THR A 113 -0.70 -2.94 -26.51
C THR A 113 -0.88 -2.62 -25.03
N LEU A 114 0.02 -3.10 -24.16
CA LEU A 114 -0.01 -2.79 -22.73
C LEU A 114 0.08 -1.28 -22.50
N LEU A 115 1.03 -0.60 -23.13
CA LEU A 115 1.24 0.83 -22.95
C LEU A 115 0.09 1.68 -23.51
N GLU A 116 -0.57 1.23 -24.58
CA GLU A 116 -1.79 1.86 -25.08
C GLU A 116 -2.89 1.82 -24.03
N LEU A 117 -3.20 0.62 -23.49
CA LEU A 117 -4.20 0.43 -22.44
C LEU A 117 -3.86 1.22 -21.17
N MET A 118 -2.60 1.12 -20.72
CA MET A 118 -2.12 1.81 -19.52
C MET A 118 -2.23 3.33 -19.66
N SER A 119 -1.87 3.89 -20.82
CA SER A 119 -1.97 5.32 -21.08
C SER A 119 -3.43 5.81 -21.14
N ASP A 120 -4.32 5.02 -21.74
CA ASP A 120 -5.74 5.34 -21.84
C ASP A 120 -6.44 5.29 -20.48
N VAL A 121 -6.20 4.23 -19.70
CA VAL A 121 -6.73 4.08 -18.32
C VAL A 121 -6.22 5.20 -17.40
N LEU A 122 -4.95 5.59 -17.55
CA LEU A 122 -4.37 6.63 -16.73
C LEU A 122 -4.94 8.03 -17.04
N MET A 123 -5.11 8.37 -18.31
CA MET A 123 -5.42 9.73 -18.73
C MET A 123 -6.92 9.98 -18.95
N ASN A 124 -7.69 8.96 -19.33
CA ASN A 124 -9.07 9.12 -19.79
C ASN A 124 -10.12 8.32 -18.99
N PRO A 125 -10.01 8.08 -17.66
CA PRO A 125 -11.02 7.31 -16.94
C PRO A 125 -12.36 8.06 -16.89
N THR A 126 -13.46 7.33 -17.09
CA THR A 126 -14.82 7.91 -17.13
C THR A 126 -15.58 7.76 -15.82
N PHE A 127 -15.15 6.83 -14.96
CA PHE A 127 -15.80 6.45 -13.70
C PHE A 127 -17.30 6.13 -13.89
N PRO A 128 -17.65 5.03 -14.57
CA PRO A 128 -19.05 4.69 -14.81
C PRO A 128 -19.84 4.56 -13.51
N GLN A 129 -21.03 5.17 -13.49
CA GLN A 129 -21.89 5.20 -12.30
C GLN A 129 -22.25 3.80 -11.80
N GLU A 130 -22.56 2.87 -12.70
CA GLU A 130 -22.88 1.48 -12.37
C GLU A 130 -21.72 0.76 -11.64
N GLU A 131 -20.48 1.05 -12.04
CA GLU A 131 -19.28 0.44 -11.44
C GLU A 131 -18.98 1.03 -10.05
N LEU A 132 -19.28 2.32 -9.85
CA LEU A 132 -19.26 2.94 -8.52
C LEU A 132 -20.30 2.29 -7.61
N GLU A 133 -21.54 2.12 -8.05
CA GLU A 133 -22.61 1.52 -7.25
C GLU A 133 -22.29 0.07 -6.83
N LYS A 134 -21.70 -0.72 -7.73
CA LYS A 134 -21.22 -2.07 -7.40
C LYS A 134 -20.13 -2.03 -6.33
N SER A 135 -19.16 -1.12 -6.48
CA SER A 135 -18.03 -1.00 -5.56
C SER A 135 -18.46 -0.50 -4.18
N LEU A 136 -19.40 0.45 -4.12
CA LEU A 136 -19.98 0.93 -2.86
C LEU A 136 -20.68 -0.21 -2.10
N LYS A 137 -21.48 -1.03 -2.78
CA LYS A 137 -22.12 -2.22 -2.17
C LYS A 137 -21.10 -3.24 -1.64
N GLN A 138 -20.01 -3.43 -2.39
CA GLN A 138 -18.92 -4.31 -1.95
C GLN A 138 -18.21 -3.76 -0.71
N MET A 139 -17.92 -2.46 -0.68
CA MET A 139 -17.31 -1.79 0.48
C MET A 139 -18.24 -1.82 1.70
N GLU A 140 -19.54 -1.57 1.51
CA GLU A 140 -20.55 -1.67 2.57
C GLU A 140 -20.57 -3.07 3.19
N THR A 141 -20.61 -4.11 2.35
CA THR A 141 -20.54 -5.51 2.81
C THR A 141 -19.24 -5.79 3.57
N GLY A 142 -18.11 -5.23 3.10
CA GLY A 142 -16.81 -5.31 3.78
C GLY A 142 -16.85 -4.69 5.18
N ILE A 143 -17.41 -3.50 5.32
CA ILE A 143 -17.55 -2.81 6.61
C ILE A 143 -18.41 -3.63 7.58
N GLN A 144 -19.51 -4.24 7.11
CA GLN A 144 -20.32 -5.12 7.97
C GLN A 144 -19.55 -6.35 8.46
N ALA A 145 -18.67 -6.89 7.60
CA ALA A 145 -17.79 -8.00 7.99
C ALA A 145 -16.73 -7.54 9.00
N GLU A 146 -16.12 -6.37 8.78
CA GLU A 146 -15.09 -5.79 9.66
C GLU A 146 -15.61 -5.45 11.06
N LYS A 147 -16.88 -5.02 11.18
CA LYS A 147 -17.56 -4.87 12.49
C LYS A 147 -17.59 -6.16 13.30
N ASN A 148 -17.38 -7.30 12.66
CA ASN A 148 -17.33 -8.61 13.30
C ASN A 148 -15.92 -9.19 13.46
N GLU A 149 -14.90 -8.51 12.96
CA GLU A 149 -13.52 -8.97 12.99
C GLU A 149 -12.71 -8.18 14.05
N PRO A 150 -12.29 -8.82 15.16
CA PRO A 150 -11.59 -8.13 16.25
C PRO A 150 -10.33 -7.36 15.82
N SER A 151 -9.59 -7.84 14.83
CA SER A 151 -8.37 -7.17 14.36
C SER A 151 -8.68 -5.89 13.57
N ALA A 152 -9.76 -5.86 12.78
CA ALA A 152 -10.23 -4.70 12.03
C ALA A 152 -10.69 -3.61 13.00
N ILE A 153 -11.47 -3.98 14.01
CA ILE A 153 -11.84 -3.07 15.11
C ILE A 153 -10.59 -2.50 15.79
N ALA A 154 -9.63 -3.35 16.16
CA ALA A 154 -8.40 -2.92 16.80
C ALA A 154 -7.56 -2.00 15.90
N ASN A 155 -7.48 -2.27 14.59
CA ASN A 155 -6.79 -1.43 13.62
C ASN A 155 -7.44 -0.05 13.47
N ASN A 156 -8.77 0.02 13.40
CA ASN A 156 -9.50 1.29 13.32
C ASN A 156 -9.24 2.15 14.57
N ILE A 157 -9.34 1.55 15.75
CA ILE A 157 -9.01 2.23 17.02
C ILE A 157 -7.54 2.68 17.03
N ALA A 158 -6.61 1.81 16.63
CA ALA A 158 -5.19 2.10 16.60
C ALA A 158 -4.83 3.24 15.64
N SER A 159 -5.49 3.34 14.49
CA SER A 159 -5.31 4.45 13.55
C SER A 159 -5.79 5.77 14.14
N VAL A 160 -6.98 5.81 14.76
CA VAL A 160 -7.49 7.02 15.43
C VAL A 160 -6.59 7.42 16.61
N LEU A 161 -6.11 6.47 17.42
CA LEU A 161 -5.19 6.77 18.53
C LEU A 161 -3.84 7.28 18.04
N ARG A 162 -3.32 6.77 16.92
CA ARG A 162 -2.03 7.24 16.38
C ARG A 162 -2.10 8.62 15.75
N TYR A 163 -3.16 8.89 14.99
CA TYR A 163 -3.17 10.02 14.05
C TYR A 163 -4.30 11.03 14.31
N GLY A 164 -5.33 10.64 15.05
CA GLY A 164 -6.55 11.42 15.21
C GLY A 164 -7.51 11.23 14.04
N LYS A 165 -8.80 11.44 14.27
CA LYS A 165 -9.86 11.25 13.25
C LYS A 165 -9.81 12.30 12.12
N ASP A 166 -9.21 13.45 12.39
CA ASP A 166 -9.12 14.59 11.45
C ASP A 166 -7.78 14.57 10.68
N ASP A 167 -7.21 13.38 10.48
CA ASP A 167 -5.98 13.13 9.72
C ASP A 167 -6.21 12.01 8.69
N PRO A 168 -5.67 12.11 7.46
CA PRO A 168 -5.80 11.06 6.45
C PRO A 168 -5.36 9.66 6.90
N TYR A 169 -4.46 9.55 7.88
CA TYR A 169 -4.00 8.27 8.39
C TYR A 169 -4.86 7.70 9.53
N GLY A 170 -5.69 8.53 10.15
CA GLY A 170 -6.58 8.14 11.26
C GLY A 170 -8.06 8.15 10.90
N GLU A 171 -8.41 8.58 9.69
CA GLU A 171 -9.75 8.49 9.13
C GLU A 171 -10.21 7.02 9.01
N VAL A 172 -11.46 6.76 9.37
CA VAL A 172 -12.07 5.42 9.31
C VAL A 172 -13.29 5.50 8.42
N VAL A 173 -13.31 4.69 7.37
CA VAL A 173 -14.44 4.61 6.45
C VAL A 173 -15.65 4.03 7.17
N SER A 174 -16.81 4.66 6.99
CA SER A 174 -18.08 4.24 7.57
C SER A 174 -19.18 4.17 6.51
N GLU A 175 -20.27 3.45 6.82
CA GLU A 175 -21.47 3.40 5.95
C GLU A 175 -22.03 4.79 5.67
N GLU A 176 -21.99 5.68 6.66
CA GLU A 176 -22.43 7.07 6.53
C GLU A 176 -21.59 7.81 5.49
N ASN A 177 -20.27 7.68 5.53
CA ASN A 177 -19.39 8.34 4.56
C ASN A 177 -19.51 7.74 3.16
N LEU A 178 -19.68 6.41 3.05
CA LEU A 178 -19.88 5.75 1.76
C LEU A 178 -21.13 6.28 1.03
N ALA A 179 -22.21 6.57 1.76
CA ALA A 179 -23.44 7.10 1.18
C ALA A 179 -23.25 8.48 0.52
N ASN A 180 -22.20 9.23 0.90
CA ASN A 180 -21.89 10.55 0.36
C ASN A 180 -20.99 10.49 -0.89
N ILE A 181 -20.42 9.33 -1.24
CA ILE A 181 -19.48 9.21 -2.35
C ILE A 181 -20.22 9.30 -3.69
N THR A 182 -19.63 10.04 -4.64
CA THR A 182 -20.20 10.27 -5.98
C THR A 182 -19.11 10.16 -7.02
N THR A 183 -19.46 9.90 -8.28
CA THR A 183 -18.49 9.94 -9.40
C THR A 183 -17.82 11.31 -9.55
N GLY A 184 -18.44 12.39 -9.04
CA GLY A 184 -17.85 13.72 -8.97
C GLY A 184 -16.61 13.77 -8.07
N HIS A 185 -16.63 13.10 -6.91
CA HIS A 185 -15.47 13.00 -6.03
C HIS A 185 -14.29 12.32 -6.74
N LEU A 186 -14.56 11.19 -7.41
CA LEU A 186 -13.55 10.41 -8.12
C LEU A 186 -12.92 11.19 -9.28
N LYS A 187 -13.76 11.85 -10.09
CA LYS A 187 -13.31 12.71 -11.19
C LYS A 187 -12.47 13.88 -10.69
N THR A 188 -12.91 14.55 -9.63
CA THR A 188 -12.19 15.67 -9.03
C THR A 188 -10.83 15.24 -8.51
N TYR A 189 -10.75 14.09 -7.83
CA TYR A 189 -9.49 13.52 -7.37
C TYR A 189 -8.53 13.24 -8.53
N HIS A 190 -9.01 12.53 -9.56
CA HIS A 190 -8.20 12.23 -10.74
C HIS A 190 -7.69 13.52 -11.42
N GLN A 191 -8.58 14.47 -11.67
CA GLN A 191 -8.25 15.76 -12.26
C GLN A 191 -7.32 16.61 -11.38
N THR A 192 -7.31 16.44 -10.07
CA THR A 192 -6.44 17.25 -9.20
C THR A 192 -5.05 16.65 -9.09
N TYR A 193 -4.96 15.33 -8.89
CA TYR A 193 -3.72 14.70 -8.43
C TYR A 193 -3.00 13.87 -9.50
N PHE A 194 -3.70 13.33 -10.50
CA PHE A 194 -3.06 12.55 -11.57
C PHE A 194 -2.39 13.48 -12.57
N ARG A 195 -1.18 13.93 -12.24
CA ARG A 195 -0.35 14.82 -13.05
C ARG A 195 1.08 14.29 -13.24
N PRO A 196 1.66 14.42 -14.45
CA PRO A 196 3.00 13.90 -14.76
C PRO A 196 4.10 14.55 -13.89
N ASN A 197 3.99 15.84 -13.60
CA ASN A 197 4.95 16.59 -12.80
C ASN A 197 4.91 16.23 -11.31
N ALA A 198 3.91 15.47 -10.86
CA ALA A 198 3.80 14.92 -9.52
C ALA A 198 3.91 13.39 -9.52
N ALA A 199 4.53 12.79 -10.55
CA ALA A 199 4.62 11.34 -10.69
C ALA A 199 6.05 10.86 -10.98
N TYR A 200 6.26 9.56 -10.78
CA TYR A 200 7.41 8.80 -11.26
C TYR A 200 6.92 7.61 -12.08
N LEU A 201 7.58 7.31 -13.19
CA LEU A 201 7.42 6.07 -13.95
C LEU A 201 8.70 5.24 -13.82
N VAL A 202 8.59 4.05 -13.23
CA VAL A 202 9.68 3.08 -13.13
C VAL A 202 9.44 1.97 -14.14
N ILE A 203 10.44 1.71 -14.98
CA ILE A 203 10.42 0.71 -16.05
C ILE A 203 11.50 -0.32 -15.76
N VAL A 204 11.13 -1.60 -15.67
CA VAL A 204 12.07 -2.69 -15.38
C VAL A 204 11.82 -3.87 -16.33
N GLY A 205 12.88 -4.43 -16.92
CA GLY A 205 12.80 -5.67 -17.69
C GLY A 205 13.56 -5.61 -19.02
N ASP A 206 13.15 -6.44 -19.98
CA ASP A 206 13.81 -6.59 -21.28
C ASP A 206 13.53 -5.38 -22.19
N ILE A 207 14.14 -4.25 -21.87
CA ILE A 207 13.98 -2.98 -22.57
C ILE A 207 15.27 -2.17 -22.48
N SER A 208 15.66 -1.51 -23.57
CA SER A 208 16.78 -0.56 -23.54
C SER A 208 16.31 0.83 -23.10
N VAL A 209 17.20 1.65 -22.52
CA VAL A 209 16.92 3.04 -22.15
C VAL A 209 16.44 3.87 -23.34
N LYS A 210 16.99 3.62 -24.53
CA LYS A 210 16.56 4.28 -25.77
C LYS A 210 15.12 3.92 -26.14
N GLU A 211 14.75 2.64 -26.01
CA GLU A 211 13.40 2.16 -26.25
C GLU A 211 12.42 2.73 -25.20
N ALA A 212 12.79 2.66 -23.92
CA ALA A 212 12.02 3.21 -22.81
C ALA A 212 11.75 4.71 -22.98
N LYS A 213 12.76 5.49 -23.38
CA LYS A 213 12.61 6.93 -23.65
C LYS A 213 11.64 7.20 -24.81
N LYS A 214 11.71 6.40 -25.89
CA LYS A 214 10.79 6.51 -27.03
C LYS A 214 9.36 6.18 -26.61
N GLN A 215 9.16 5.10 -25.85
CA GLN A 215 7.85 4.66 -25.38
C GLN A 215 7.26 5.64 -24.37
N ALA A 216 8.03 6.07 -23.37
CA ALA A 216 7.59 7.04 -22.38
C ALA A 216 7.12 8.35 -23.05
N LYS A 217 7.88 8.85 -24.03
CA LYS A 217 7.47 10.01 -24.82
C LYS A 217 6.20 9.76 -25.64
N LYS A 218 6.06 8.59 -26.27
CA LYS A 218 4.91 8.26 -27.12
C LYS A 218 3.60 8.16 -26.31
N TYR A 219 3.63 7.47 -25.18
CA TYR A 219 2.42 7.08 -24.46
C TYR A 219 2.07 8.04 -23.31
N PHE A 220 3.05 8.77 -22.76
CA PHE A 220 2.83 9.68 -21.64
C PHE A 220 3.28 11.10 -21.94
N GLY A 221 3.76 11.41 -23.16
CA GLY A 221 4.31 12.72 -23.51
C GLY A 221 3.26 13.82 -23.61
N ASP A 222 2.03 13.46 -23.98
CA ASP A 222 0.90 14.38 -24.11
C ASP A 222 0.09 14.50 -22.81
N TRP A 223 0.46 13.76 -21.76
CA TRP A 223 -0.16 13.91 -20.44
C TRP A 223 0.14 15.30 -19.90
N GLU A 224 -0.91 16.06 -19.58
CA GLU A 224 -0.78 17.47 -19.21
C GLU A 224 -0.34 17.65 -17.76
N LYS A 225 0.66 18.52 -17.55
CA LYS A 225 1.07 18.97 -16.23
C LYS A 225 0.07 19.98 -15.67
N ALA A 226 -0.11 19.98 -14.36
CA ALA A 226 -0.87 21.01 -13.65
C ALA A 226 -0.29 21.22 -12.25
N GLU A 227 -0.76 22.27 -11.58
CA GLU A 227 -0.51 22.44 -10.16
C GLU A 227 -1.20 21.32 -9.38
N VAL A 228 -0.48 20.74 -8.42
CA VAL A 228 -1.00 19.74 -7.48
C VAL A 228 -0.96 20.37 -6.10
N PRO A 229 -2.10 20.45 -5.39
CA PRO A 229 -2.14 21.10 -4.08
C PRO A 229 -1.30 20.31 -3.08
N GLY A 230 -0.56 21.04 -2.23
CA GLY A 230 0.04 20.48 -1.02
C GLY A 230 -0.97 20.47 0.12
N HIS A 231 -0.75 19.63 1.13
CA HIS A 231 -1.62 19.55 2.30
C HIS A 231 -0.89 19.91 3.59
N THR A 232 -1.60 20.63 4.46
CA THR A 232 -1.21 20.82 5.86
C THR A 232 -2.03 19.89 6.74
N TYR A 233 -1.37 19.18 7.64
CA TYR A 233 -2.02 18.21 8.50
C TYR A 233 -2.09 18.70 9.93
N SER A 234 -3.12 18.22 10.65
CA SER A 234 -3.17 18.30 12.10
C SER A 234 -1.95 17.61 12.71
N GLN A 235 -1.52 18.09 13.88
CA GLN A 235 -0.54 17.34 14.66
C GLN A 235 -1.19 16.04 15.13
N TRP A 236 -0.45 14.94 15.00
CA TRP A 236 -0.88 13.66 15.58
C TRP A 236 -1.02 13.78 17.10
N PRO A 237 -1.98 13.06 17.70
CA PRO A 237 -2.15 13.03 19.14
C PRO A 237 -0.86 12.68 19.88
N THR A 238 -0.60 13.40 20.97
CA THR A 238 0.43 13.07 21.95
C THR A 238 -0.22 12.69 23.27
N TYR A 239 0.40 11.76 23.98
CA TYR A 239 -0.13 11.22 25.23
C TYR A 239 0.96 11.23 26.30
N GLU A 240 0.70 11.95 27.39
CA GLU A 240 1.61 12.03 28.56
C GLU A 240 1.72 10.71 29.32
N ALA A 241 0.76 9.80 29.13
CA ALA A 241 0.72 8.47 29.73
C ALA A 241 0.10 7.46 28.73
N PRO A 242 0.33 6.14 28.92
CA PRO A 242 -0.31 5.12 28.10
C PRO A 242 -1.84 5.26 28.11
N LYS A 243 -2.44 5.32 26.91
CA LYS A 243 -3.90 5.27 26.74
C LYS A 243 -4.33 3.86 26.42
N VAL A 244 -5.36 3.40 27.13
CA VAL A 244 -6.00 2.10 26.90
C VAL A 244 -7.37 2.36 26.31
N ALA A 245 -7.63 1.81 25.13
CA ALA A 245 -8.95 1.80 24.50
C ALA A 245 -9.44 0.35 24.43
N ILE A 246 -10.69 0.12 24.82
CA ILE A 246 -11.28 -1.21 24.87
C ILE A 246 -12.57 -1.18 24.03
N ALA A 247 -12.66 -2.06 23.05
CA ALA A 247 -13.91 -2.38 22.37
C ALA A 247 -14.38 -3.74 22.86
N ASN A 248 -15.47 -3.76 23.62
CA ASN A 248 -16.01 -5.00 24.15
C ASN A 248 -16.72 -5.80 23.04
N ARG A 249 -16.49 -7.11 23.01
CA ARG A 249 -17.18 -8.05 22.12
C ARG A 249 -17.64 -9.24 22.94
N ASP A 250 -18.89 -9.20 23.37
CA ASP A 250 -19.47 -10.25 24.19
C ASP A 250 -19.45 -11.60 23.44
N GLY A 251 -19.10 -12.66 24.17
CA GLY A 251 -19.02 -14.02 23.62
C GLY A 251 -17.80 -14.29 22.72
N ALA A 252 -16.83 -13.37 22.62
CA ALA A 252 -15.58 -13.65 21.92
C ALA A 252 -14.68 -14.62 22.71
N ASN A 253 -14.22 -15.68 22.04
CA ASN A 253 -13.31 -16.69 22.62
C ASN A 253 -11.84 -16.21 22.70
N GLN A 254 -11.53 -15.09 22.03
CA GLN A 254 -10.21 -14.48 22.01
C GLN A 254 -10.31 -12.96 22.17
N SER A 255 -9.28 -12.37 22.75
CA SER A 255 -9.06 -10.91 22.78
C SER A 255 -7.92 -10.56 21.82
N THR A 256 -8.11 -9.47 21.06
CA THR A 256 -7.04 -8.88 20.26
C THR A 256 -6.38 -7.78 21.08
N ILE A 257 -5.11 -7.97 21.42
CA ILE A 257 -4.30 -6.98 22.12
C ILE A 257 -3.40 -6.31 21.09
N MET A 258 -3.38 -4.98 21.09
CA MET A 258 -2.49 -4.19 20.25
C MET A 258 -1.86 -3.06 21.05
N VAL A 259 -0.54 -2.95 20.95
CA VAL A 259 0.25 -1.79 21.39
C VAL A 259 0.70 -1.05 20.15
N THR A 260 0.55 0.27 20.13
CA THR A 260 0.89 1.09 18.96
C THR A 260 1.44 2.44 19.38
N HIS A 261 2.37 2.99 18.59
CA HIS A 261 2.94 4.32 18.82
C HIS A 261 3.43 4.92 17.50
N THR A 262 3.30 6.23 17.34
CA THR A 262 3.95 6.96 16.25
C THR A 262 5.42 7.20 16.60
N LEU A 263 6.30 7.22 15.60
CA LEU A 263 7.71 7.55 15.81
C LEU A 263 8.27 8.34 14.62
N PRO A 264 9.18 9.29 14.87
CA PRO A 264 9.81 10.11 13.83
C PRO A 264 10.82 9.28 13.02
N LEU A 265 10.31 8.34 12.23
CA LEU A 265 11.09 7.42 11.43
C LEU A 265 10.71 7.53 9.96
N THR A 266 11.47 8.33 9.23
CA THR A 266 11.27 8.57 7.81
C THR A 266 12.14 7.64 6.95
N PRO A 267 11.79 7.43 5.67
CA PRO A 267 12.67 6.77 4.71
C PRO A 267 14.06 7.46 4.68
N GLY A 268 15.12 6.67 4.80
CA GLY A 268 16.50 7.19 4.86
C GLY A 268 16.97 7.67 6.24
N HIS A 269 16.12 7.60 7.27
CA HIS A 269 16.52 7.97 8.64
C HIS A 269 17.72 7.10 9.11
N PRO A 270 18.73 7.66 9.82
CA PRO A 270 19.93 6.94 10.22
C PRO A 270 19.69 5.67 11.06
N ASN A 271 18.57 5.64 11.77
CA ASN A 271 18.16 4.49 12.58
C ASN A 271 17.17 3.55 11.87
N ALA A 272 16.75 3.80 10.63
CA ALA A 272 15.75 2.96 9.95
C ALA A 272 16.18 1.49 9.85
N ILE A 273 17.43 1.24 9.44
CA ILE A 273 17.98 -0.12 9.36
C ILE A 273 18.10 -0.74 10.76
N LYS A 274 18.64 0.00 11.74
CA LYS A 274 18.77 -0.47 13.13
C LYS A 274 17.40 -0.84 13.74
N ALA A 275 16.40 -0.02 13.50
CA ALA A 275 15.04 -0.23 13.95
C ALA A 275 14.38 -1.44 13.28
N SER A 276 14.64 -1.64 11.98
CA SER A 276 14.19 -2.84 11.25
C SER A 276 14.80 -4.12 11.85
N VAL A 277 16.11 -4.14 12.11
CA VAL A 277 16.79 -5.28 12.76
C VAL A 277 16.24 -5.53 14.17
N MET A 278 16.06 -4.47 14.96
CA MET A 278 15.43 -4.57 16.28
C MET A 278 14.03 -5.20 16.19
N ASN A 279 13.19 -4.78 15.23
CA ASN A 279 11.86 -5.34 15.04
C ASN A 279 11.92 -6.82 14.64
N GLN A 280 12.90 -7.21 13.81
CA GLN A 280 13.09 -8.60 13.41
C GLN A 280 13.41 -9.52 14.60
N ILE A 281 14.10 -9.01 15.62
CA ILE A 281 14.40 -9.74 16.86
C ILE A 281 13.18 -9.75 17.79
N LEU A 282 12.46 -8.64 17.89
CA LEU A 282 11.32 -8.49 18.78
C LEU A 282 10.14 -9.37 18.36
N GLY A 283 9.68 -9.24 17.11
CA GLY A 283 8.43 -9.84 16.65
C GLY A 283 8.24 -9.88 15.13
N GLY A 284 9.30 -9.74 14.33
CA GLY A 284 9.23 -9.67 12.86
C GLY A 284 8.85 -10.97 12.12
N GLY A 285 8.10 -11.87 12.75
CA GLY A 285 7.45 -13.02 12.07
C GLY A 285 8.20 -14.36 12.10
N SER A 286 9.34 -14.46 12.80
CA SER A 286 10.03 -15.74 13.00
C SER A 286 9.65 -16.40 14.34
N PHE A 287 9.70 -17.73 14.40
CA PHE A 287 9.44 -18.52 15.62
C PHE A 287 10.38 -18.17 16.78
N ASN A 288 11.61 -17.75 16.48
CA ASN A 288 12.63 -17.40 17.49
C ASN A 288 12.56 -15.94 17.97
N THR A 289 11.49 -15.21 17.62
CA THR A 289 11.32 -13.82 18.07
C THR A 289 10.92 -13.74 19.54
N ARG A 290 11.30 -12.66 20.22
CA ARG A 290 11.07 -12.53 21.67
C ARG A 290 9.60 -12.60 22.06
N LEU A 291 8.73 -11.91 21.32
CA LEU A 291 7.28 -11.92 21.56
C LEU A 291 6.70 -13.32 21.39
N PHE A 292 7.11 -14.02 20.33
CA PHE A 292 6.62 -15.36 20.04
C PHE A 292 7.11 -16.39 21.06
N GLN A 293 8.41 -16.37 21.40
CA GLN A 293 8.98 -17.25 22.42
C GLN A 293 8.30 -17.06 23.78
N ASN A 294 8.01 -15.81 24.17
CA ASN A 294 7.35 -15.55 25.43
C ASN A 294 5.87 -15.92 25.41
N LEU A 295 5.08 -15.34 24.50
CA LEU A 295 3.62 -15.45 24.55
C LEU A 295 3.10 -16.79 24.00
N ARG A 296 3.81 -17.41 23.05
CA ARG A 296 3.42 -18.71 22.48
C ARG A 296 4.21 -19.87 23.08
N GLU A 297 5.54 -19.86 23.04
CA GLU A 297 6.32 -21.05 23.40
C GLU A 297 6.39 -21.27 24.92
N ASP A 298 6.64 -20.23 25.72
CA ASP A 298 6.68 -20.34 27.20
C ASP A 298 5.26 -20.36 27.80
N LYS A 299 4.40 -19.39 27.42
CA LYS A 299 3.09 -19.21 28.07
C LYS A 299 1.92 -19.95 27.41
N GLY A 300 2.00 -20.25 26.11
CA GLY A 300 0.88 -20.86 25.38
C GLY A 300 -0.39 -20.00 25.32
N TYR A 301 -0.27 -18.67 25.42
CA TYR A 301 -1.40 -17.73 25.45
C TYR A 301 -1.97 -17.47 24.06
N THR A 302 -1.14 -17.54 23.02
CA THR A 302 -1.50 -17.22 21.64
C THR A 302 -0.89 -18.22 20.64
N TYR A 303 -1.48 -18.29 19.45
CA TYR A 303 -0.86 -18.94 18.29
C TYR A 303 0.20 -18.07 17.60
N GLY A 304 0.23 -16.77 17.87
CA GLY A 304 1.25 -15.88 17.32
C GLY A 304 1.19 -14.48 17.91
N ALA A 305 2.37 -13.93 18.16
CA ALA A 305 2.58 -12.56 18.57
C ALA A 305 3.62 -11.93 17.66
N TYR A 306 3.33 -10.74 17.15
CA TYR A 306 4.12 -10.10 16.11
C TYR A 306 4.31 -8.62 16.39
N SER A 307 5.36 -8.06 15.81
CA SER A 307 5.58 -6.63 15.79
C SER A 307 5.98 -6.13 14.41
N ARG A 308 5.54 -4.92 14.10
CA ARG A 308 5.87 -4.21 12.88
C ARG A 308 6.36 -2.81 13.23
N LEU A 309 7.35 -2.38 12.48
CA LEU A 309 7.82 -1.02 12.48
C LEU A 309 7.87 -0.55 11.03
N SER A 310 7.22 0.59 10.76
CA SER A 310 7.06 1.13 9.41
C SER A 310 7.61 2.55 9.35
N THR A 311 8.41 2.82 8.32
CA THR A 311 8.78 4.19 7.96
C THR A 311 7.67 4.85 7.17
N ASP A 312 7.53 6.16 7.29
CA ASP A 312 6.63 6.96 6.45
C ASP A 312 7.23 8.35 6.19
N LYS A 313 6.87 9.00 5.08
CA LYS A 313 7.36 10.35 4.77
C LYS A 313 6.94 11.39 5.80
N ARG A 314 5.75 11.25 6.39
CA ARG A 314 5.22 12.15 7.43
C ARG A 314 5.63 11.66 8.82
N ILE A 315 5.22 10.44 9.19
CA ILE A 315 5.45 9.89 10.52
C ILE A 315 5.34 8.35 10.52
N GLY A 316 6.40 7.68 10.96
CA GLY A 316 6.41 6.22 11.07
C GLY A 316 5.56 5.73 12.23
N TYR A 317 5.36 4.41 12.31
CA TYR A 317 4.69 3.79 13.46
C TYR A 317 5.30 2.46 13.85
N PHE A 318 5.11 2.12 15.12
CA PHE A 318 5.38 0.82 15.70
C PHE A 318 4.04 0.21 16.11
N SER A 319 3.90 -1.08 15.90
CA SER A 319 2.77 -1.85 16.40
C SER A 319 3.24 -3.23 16.84
N ALA A 320 2.71 -3.73 17.94
CA ALA A 320 2.81 -5.12 18.33
C ALA A 320 1.42 -5.65 18.66
N SER A 321 1.12 -6.88 18.26
CA SER A 321 -0.19 -7.47 18.47
C SER A 321 -0.15 -8.98 18.69
N ALA A 322 -1.15 -9.46 19.41
CA ALA A 322 -1.42 -10.88 19.60
C ALA A 322 -2.93 -11.09 19.75
N GLN A 323 -3.41 -12.25 19.28
CA GLN A 323 -4.75 -12.74 19.60
C GLN A 323 -4.63 -13.83 20.67
N VAL A 324 -5.11 -13.53 21.87
CA VAL A 324 -4.97 -14.40 23.05
C VAL A 324 -6.31 -14.98 23.46
N ARG A 325 -6.32 -16.10 24.19
CA ARG A 325 -7.56 -16.61 24.80
C ARG A 325 -8.11 -15.56 25.78
N THR A 326 -9.43 -15.36 25.80
CA THR A 326 -10.06 -14.36 26.69
C THR A 326 -9.73 -14.56 28.17
N SER A 327 -9.49 -15.80 28.60
CA SER A 327 -9.13 -16.14 29.98
C SER A 327 -7.74 -15.67 30.43
N VAL A 328 -6.89 -15.20 29.51
CA VAL A 328 -5.52 -14.75 29.81
C VAL A 328 -5.27 -13.32 29.35
N THR A 329 -6.32 -12.56 29.00
CA THR A 329 -6.20 -11.20 28.46
C THR A 329 -5.54 -10.22 29.43
N ASP A 330 -5.74 -10.39 30.74
CA ASP A 330 -5.12 -9.57 31.78
C ASP A 330 -3.64 -9.93 32.02
N SER A 331 -3.28 -11.17 31.72
CA SER A 331 -1.98 -11.77 31.99
C SER A 331 -1.02 -11.69 30.79
N ALA A 332 -1.55 -11.52 29.59
CA ALA A 332 -0.81 -11.44 28.32
C ALA A 332 -0.34 -10.01 28.02
#